data_AF-A0A6N8WMD5-F1
#
_entry.id   AF-A0A6N8WMD5-F1
#
_cell.length_a   1.000
_cell.length_b   1.000
_cell.length_c   1.000
_cell.angle_alpha   90.00
_cell.angle_beta   90.00
_cell.angle_gamma   90.00
#
_symmetry.space_group_name_H-M   'P 1'
#
loop_
_entity.id
_entity.type
_entity.pdbx_description
1 polymer ?
#
loop_
_entity_poly.entity_id
_entity_poly.type
_entity_poly.pdbx_seq_one_letter_code
_entity_poly.pdbx_strand_id
1 'polypeptide(L)'
;MKSLFSTYLKVLAVVLYVQYIGSQFYDPLGEGMAVTVYRVLDPLLVLGMIIVLYYAFQRKRAVDSSLDDGVTREYLEANGVLYFGIALFAALLWSWIGFQFANPENSYGWLWALIDIALPLLFFASSVQLQKVET
;
A
#
# COMPACT_ATOMS: atom_id res chain seq x y z
N MET A 1 3.85 -12.22 15.97
CA MET A 1 3.74 -10.82 15.48
C MET A 1 3.51 -10.73 13.98
N LYS A 2 4.28 -11.45 13.13
CA LYS A 2 4.08 -11.45 11.66
C LYS A 2 2.67 -11.87 11.24
N SER A 3 2.09 -12.90 11.87
CA SER A 3 0.69 -13.29 11.66
C SER A 3 -0.34 -12.17 11.95
N LEU A 4 -0.16 -11.38 13.02
CA LEU A 4 -1.04 -10.24 13.32
C LEU A 4 -0.92 -9.13 12.25
N PHE A 5 0.30 -8.80 11.83
CA PHE A 5 0.52 -7.82 10.76
C PHE A 5 0.00 -8.29 9.40
N SER A 6 0.12 -9.59 9.10
CA SER A 6 -0.50 -10.17 7.91
C SER A 6 -2.02 -10.00 7.93
N THR A 7 -2.68 -10.34 9.05
CA THR A 7 -4.13 -10.15 9.20
C THR A 7 -4.52 -8.68 9.07
N TYR A 8 -3.79 -7.78 9.72
CA TYR A 8 -4.00 -6.34 9.62
C TYR A 8 -3.95 -5.84 8.16
N LEU A 9 -2.92 -6.24 7.40
CA LEU A 9 -2.76 -5.86 5.99
C LEU A 9 -3.89 -6.42 5.12
N LYS A 10 -4.35 -7.66 5.37
CA LYS A 10 -5.49 -8.24 4.64
C LYS A 10 -6.78 -7.47 4.90
N VAL A 11 -7.06 -7.13 6.16
CA VAL A 11 -8.26 -6.36 6.51
C VAL A 11 -8.19 -4.98 5.87
N LEU A 12 -7.05 -4.28 5.95
CA LEU A 12 -6.88 -2.98 5.30
C LEU A 12 -7.07 -3.07 3.78
N ALA A 13 -6.53 -4.11 3.13
CA ALA A 13 -6.71 -4.30 1.69
C ALA A 13 -8.19 -4.42 1.33
N VAL A 14 -8.95 -5.24 2.06
CA VAL A 14 -10.38 -5.42 1.83
C VAL A 14 -11.15 -4.13 2.09
N VAL A 15 -10.89 -3.47 3.21
CA VAL A 15 -11.57 -2.22 3.59
C VAL A 15 -11.32 -1.13 2.53
N LEU A 16 -10.07 -0.95 2.10
CA LEU A 16 -9.72 0.04 1.09
C LEU A 16 -10.38 -0.28 -0.26
N TYR A 17 -10.38 -1.55 -0.67
CA TYR A 17 -10.98 -1.94 -1.94
C TYR A 17 -12.50 -1.76 -1.95
N VAL A 18 -13.18 -2.15 -0.85
CA VAL A 18 -14.63 -1.93 -0.69
C VAL A 18 -14.95 -0.44 -0.67
N GLN A 19 -14.14 0.36 0.03
CA GLN A 19 -14.33 1.81 0.07
C GLN A 19 -14.14 2.46 -1.30
N TYR A 20 -13.11 2.07 -2.05
CA TYR A 20 -12.87 2.57 -3.40
C TYR A 20 -14.04 2.23 -4.32
N ILE A 21 -14.50 0.99 -4.34
CA ILE A 21 -15.66 0.59 -5.16
C ILE A 21 -16.91 1.37 -4.71
N GLY A 22 -17.14 1.48 -3.40
CA GLY A 22 -18.25 2.23 -2.83
C GLY A 22 -18.24 3.70 -3.26
N SER A 23 -17.07 4.36 -3.25
CA SER A 23 -16.97 5.76 -3.67
C SER A 23 -17.33 5.94 -5.14
N GLN A 24 -16.93 5.01 -6.02
CA GLN A 24 -17.29 5.08 -7.44
C GLN A 24 -18.81 4.97 -7.69
N PHE A 25 -19.55 4.26 -6.84
CA PHE A 25 -20.99 4.10 -7.00
C PHE A 25 -21.83 5.17 -6.29
N TYR A 26 -21.39 5.64 -5.12
CA TYR A 26 -22.19 6.50 -4.25
C TYR A 26 -21.78 7.98 -4.26
N ASP A 27 -20.53 8.29 -4.63
CA ASP A 27 -20.01 9.67 -4.72
C ASP A 27 -19.05 9.80 -5.92
N PRO A 28 -19.54 9.60 -7.17
CA PRO A 28 -18.68 9.55 -8.35
C PRO A 28 -18.03 10.90 -8.68
N LEU A 29 -18.58 12.01 -8.16
CA LEU A 29 -18.05 13.36 -8.31
C LEU A 29 -17.12 13.76 -7.15
N GLY A 30 -17.05 12.96 -6.07
CA GLY A 30 -16.12 13.12 -4.96
C GLY A 30 -16.41 14.33 -4.07
N GLU A 31 -17.67 14.75 -3.97
CA GLU A 31 -18.03 16.09 -3.47
C GLU A 31 -18.09 16.20 -1.94
N GLY A 32 -17.91 15.12 -1.16
CA GLY A 32 -17.62 15.30 0.28
C GLY A 32 -17.60 14.08 1.19
N MET A 33 -18.23 12.96 0.82
CA MET A 33 -18.26 11.76 1.67
C MET A 33 -16.92 11.01 1.59
N ALA A 34 -16.36 10.89 0.39
CA ALA A 34 -15.06 10.27 0.17
C ALA A 34 -13.96 10.94 1.01
N VAL A 35 -13.91 12.27 0.97
CA VAL A 35 -12.97 13.13 1.72
C VAL A 35 -12.92 12.78 3.21
N THR A 36 -14.07 12.64 3.85
CA THR A 36 -14.13 12.38 5.30
C THR A 36 -13.58 11.00 5.65
N VAL A 37 -13.84 10.00 4.80
CA VAL A 37 -13.36 8.64 5.01
C VAL A 37 -11.83 8.56 4.84
N TYR A 38 -11.27 9.21 3.82
CA TYR A 38 -9.82 9.21 3.60
C TYR A 38 -9.05 9.90 4.73
N ARG A 39 -9.61 10.94 5.37
CA ARG A 39 -8.98 11.54 6.58
C ARG A 39 -8.72 10.53 7.71
N VAL A 40 -9.56 9.50 7.84
CA VAL A 40 -9.41 8.45 8.84
C VAL A 40 -8.58 7.28 8.30
N LEU A 41 -8.73 6.94 7.03
CA LEU A 41 -8.01 5.82 6.41
C LEU A 41 -6.54 6.15 6.15
N ASP A 42 -6.19 7.34 5.66
CA ASP A 42 -4.83 7.68 5.23
C ASP A 42 -3.76 7.40 6.30
N PRO A 43 -3.94 7.78 7.59
CA PRO A 43 -2.99 7.41 8.65
C PRO A 43 -2.81 5.89 8.79
N LEU A 44 -3.89 5.12 8.66
CA LEU A 44 -3.85 3.65 8.74
C LEU A 44 -3.16 3.04 7.52
N LEU A 45 -3.40 3.60 6.32
CA LEU A 45 -2.71 3.20 5.10
C LEU A 45 -1.20 3.48 5.19
N VAL A 46 -0.81 4.62 5.76
CA VAL A 46 0.59 4.97 6.01
C VAL A 46 1.24 3.98 6.98
N LEU A 47 0.57 3.63 8.09
CA LEU A 47 1.05 2.60 9.02
C LEU A 47 1.18 1.23 8.33
N GLY A 48 0.20 0.84 7.50
CA GLY A 48 0.26 -0.37 6.69
C GLY A 48 1.46 -0.38 5.74
N MET A 49 1.73 0.74 5.08
CA MET A 49 2.89 0.88 4.19
C MET A 49 4.22 0.82 4.93
N ILE A 50 4.31 1.37 6.14
CA ILE A 50 5.52 1.22 6.98
C ILE A 50 5.79 -0.26 7.26
N ILE A 51 4.75 -1.03 7.59
CA ILE A 51 4.87 -2.48 7.80
C ILE A 51 5.35 -3.16 6.51
N VAL A 52 4.72 -2.87 5.36
CA VAL A 52 5.10 -3.44 4.06
C VAL A 52 6.56 -3.15 3.74
N LEU A 53 6.99 -1.89 3.85
CA LEU A 53 8.36 -1.47 3.53
C LEU A 53 9.38 -2.12 4.46
N TYR A 54 9.09 -2.20 5.76
CA TYR A 54 9.96 -2.86 6.72
C TYR A 54 10.22 -4.32 6.33
N TYR A 55 9.16 -5.08 6.04
CA TYR A 55 9.31 -6.49 5.67
C TYR A 55 9.85 -6.69 4.25
N ALA A 56 9.52 -5.82 3.30
CA ALA A 56 10.08 -5.83 1.96
C ALA A 56 11.59 -5.58 1.98
N PHE A 57 12.04 -4.63 2.82
CA PHE A 57 13.47 -4.35 3.01
C PHE A 57 14.20 -5.56 3.62
N GLN A 58 13.64 -6.17 4.66
CA GLN A 58 14.20 -7.38 5.26
C GLN A 58 14.29 -8.53 4.24
N ARG A 59 13.25 -8.73 3.43
CA ARG A 59 13.25 -9.75 2.36
C ARG A 59 14.31 -9.45 1.32
N LYS A 60 14.40 -8.22 0.83
CA LYS A 60 15.43 -7.83 -0.13
C LYS A 60 16.83 -8.08 0.43
N ARG A 61 17.09 -7.67 1.67
CA ARG A 61 18.39 -7.90 2.33
C ARG A 61 18.75 -9.39 2.41
N ALA A 62 17.77 -10.26 2.69
CA ALA A 62 18.00 -11.70 2.73
C ALA A 62 18.33 -12.28 1.35
N VAL A 63 17.61 -11.85 0.30
CA VAL A 63 17.85 -12.30 -1.08
C VAL A 63 19.20 -11.79 -1.60
N ASP A 64 19.52 -10.52 -1.36
CA ASP A 64 20.79 -9.90 -1.75
C ASP A 64 22.00 -10.53 -1.02
N SER A 65 21.79 -11.19 0.13
CA SER A 65 22.83 -11.92 0.86
C SER A 65 22.98 -13.38 0.47
N SER A 66 22.12 -13.89 -0.43
CA SER A 66 22.21 -15.25 -0.91
C SER A 66 23.38 -15.41 -1.90
N LEU A 67 24.01 -16.60 -1.90
CA LEU A 67 25.18 -16.91 -2.72
C LEU A 67 24.86 -17.08 -4.22
N ASP A 68 23.57 -17.05 -4.60
CA ASP A 68 23.14 -17.16 -5.99
C ASP A 68 23.24 -15.79 -6.68
N ASP A 69 24.32 -15.56 -7.41
CA ASP A 69 24.62 -14.34 -8.20
C ASP A 69 23.69 -14.12 -9.43
N GLY A 70 22.57 -14.83 -9.51
CA GLY A 70 21.63 -14.80 -10.64
C GLY A 70 20.40 -13.93 -10.42
N VAL A 71 19.82 -13.41 -11.52
CA VAL A 71 18.48 -12.79 -11.49
C VAL A 71 17.43 -13.90 -11.33
N THR A 72 17.18 -14.28 -10.07
CA THR A 72 16.16 -15.28 -9.72
C THR A 72 14.77 -14.65 -9.65
N ARG A 73 13.74 -15.50 -9.63
CA ARG A 73 12.36 -15.04 -9.43
C ARG A 73 12.21 -14.34 -8.07
N GLU A 74 12.80 -14.89 -7.01
CA GLU A 74 12.74 -14.27 -5.68
C GLU A 74 13.41 -12.89 -5.68
N TYR A 75 14.51 -12.72 -6.42
CA TYR A 75 15.18 -11.44 -6.59
C TYR A 75 14.28 -10.39 -7.25
N LEU A 76 13.64 -10.74 -8.38
CA LEU A 76 12.72 -9.83 -9.07
C LEU A 76 11.50 -9.49 -8.22
N GLU A 77 10.92 -10.47 -7.52
CA GLU A 77 9.78 -10.23 -6.63
C GLU A 77 10.16 -9.33 -5.45
N ALA A 78 11.32 -9.54 -4.81
CA ALA A 78 11.77 -8.73 -3.68
C ALA A 78 12.05 -7.28 -4.10
N ASN A 79 12.71 -7.09 -5.25
CA ASN A 79 12.95 -5.76 -5.81
C ASN A 79 11.66 -5.07 -6.23
N GLY A 80 10.77 -5.78 -6.92
CA GLY A 80 9.46 -5.28 -7.33
C GLY A 80 8.65 -4.78 -6.15
N VAL A 81 8.46 -5.60 -5.12
CA VAL A 81 7.69 -5.24 -3.91
C VAL A 81 8.32 -4.05 -3.18
N LEU A 82 9.64 -4.01 -3.04
CA LEU A 82 10.30 -2.92 -2.32
C LEU A 82 10.19 -1.59 -3.09
N TYR A 83 10.60 -1.55 -4.36
CA TYR A 83 10.65 -0.30 -5.11
C TYR A 83 9.26 0.21 -5.47
N PHE A 84 8.34 -0.69 -5.82
CA PHE A 84 6.94 -0.33 -6.00
C PHE A 84 6.32 0.16 -4.69
N GLY A 85 6.64 -0.50 -3.57
CA GLY A 85 6.24 -0.05 -2.24
C GLY A 85 6.76 1.34 -1.91
N ILE A 86 8.02 1.65 -2.21
CA ILE A 86 8.60 2.99 -1.96
C ILE A 86 7.89 4.04 -2.81
N ALA A 87 7.67 3.75 -4.10
CA ALA A 87 6.99 4.67 -5.01
C ALA A 87 5.55 4.95 -4.55
N LEU A 88 4.80 3.91 -4.18
CA LEU A 88 3.44 4.06 -3.65
C LEU A 88 3.41 4.77 -2.30
N PHE A 89 4.39 4.55 -1.43
CA PHE A 89 4.46 5.24 -0.16
C PHE A 89 4.72 6.73 -0.34
N ALA A 90 5.63 7.09 -1.26
CA ALA A 90 5.86 8.48 -1.62
C ALA A 90 4.61 9.12 -2.24
N ALA A 91 3.90 8.42 -3.13
CA ALA A 91 2.65 8.87 -3.70
C ALA A 91 1.56 9.07 -2.63
N LEU A 92 1.43 8.15 -1.68
CA LEU A 92 0.50 8.23 -0.56
C LEU A 92 0.83 9.42 0.35
N LEU A 93 2.09 9.61 0.73
CA LEU A 93 2.50 10.75 1.55
C LEU A 93 2.30 12.07 0.83
N TRP A 94 2.63 12.15 -0.46
CA TRP A 94 2.39 13.33 -1.28
C TRP A 94 0.89 13.67 -1.31
N SER A 95 0.06 12.67 -1.57
CA SER A 95 -1.39 12.84 -1.67
C SER A 95 -2.01 13.19 -0.32
N TRP A 96 -1.61 12.52 0.77
CA TRP A 96 -2.08 12.78 2.11
C TRP A 96 -1.64 14.15 2.64
N ILE A 97 -0.37 14.51 2.54
CA ILE A 97 0.15 15.83 2.96
C ILE A 97 -0.47 16.92 2.09
N GLY A 98 -0.49 16.74 0.77
CA GLY A 98 -1.13 17.67 -0.15
C GLY A 98 -2.61 17.90 0.20
N PHE A 99 -3.33 16.85 0.59
CA PHE A 99 -4.71 16.95 1.03
C PHE A 99 -4.91 17.74 2.34
N GLN A 100 -3.95 17.69 3.27
CA GLN A 100 -4.04 18.44 4.54
C GLN A 100 -3.64 19.92 4.40
N PHE A 101 -2.69 20.23 3.51
CA PHE A 101 -2.03 21.55 3.46
C PHE A 101 -2.26 22.35 2.17
N ALA A 102 -2.78 21.74 1.11
CA ALA A 102 -3.08 22.40 -0.16
C ALA A 102 -4.58 22.38 -0.49
N ASN A 103 -5.01 23.28 -1.38
CA ASN A 103 -6.39 23.33 -1.86
C ASN A 103 -6.79 21.95 -2.42
N PRO A 104 -7.91 21.32 -2.00
CA PRO A 104 -8.33 19.99 -2.46
C PRO A 104 -8.39 19.86 -3.99
N GLU A 105 -8.58 20.97 -4.69
CA GLU A 105 -8.57 21.04 -6.17
C GLU A 105 -7.20 20.71 -6.81
N ASN A 106 -6.09 20.85 -6.07
CA ASN A 106 -4.75 20.47 -6.53
C ASN A 106 -4.45 18.97 -6.33
N SER A 107 -5.39 18.24 -5.74
CA SER A 107 -5.32 16.79 -5.62
C SER A 107 -5.51 16.16 -7.00
N TYR A 108 -4.47 15.51 -7.53
CA TYR A 108 -4.58 14.76 -8.78
C TYR A 108 -5.49 13.54 -8.57
N GLY A 109 -6.77 13.63 -8.93
CA GLY A 109 -7.73 12.53 -8.78
C GLY A 109 -7.28 11.21 -9.42
N TRP A 110 -6.52 11.27 -10.50
CA TRP A 110 -5.93 10.08 -11.13
C TRP A 110 -4.87 9.40 -10.25
N LEU A 111 -4.11 10.16 -9.45
CA LEU A 111 -3.09 9.64 -8.55
C LEU A 111 -3.77 8.89 -7.38
N TRP A 112 -4.88 9.43 -6.87
CA TRP A 112 -5.69 8.75 -5.87
C TRP A 112 -6.28 7.44 -6.39
N ALA A 113 -6.87 7.45 -7.58
CA ALA A 113 -7.38 6.22 -8.19
C ALA A 113 -6.28 5.15 -8.35
N LEU A 114 -5.06 5.57 -8.72
CA LEU A 114 -3.91 4.67 -8.81
C LEU A 114 -3.52 4.10 -7.44
N ILE A 115 -3.48 4.94 -6.41
CA ILE A 115 -3.20 4.53 -5.02
C ILE A 115 -4.26 3.53 -4.53
N ASP A 116 -5.54 3.83 -4.74
CA ASP A 116 -6.67 3.02 -4.28
C ASP A 116 -6.75 1.64 -4.92
N ILE A 117 -6.29 1.51 -6.18
CA ILE A 117 -6.20 0.20 -6.85
C ILE A 117 -4.95 -0.55 -6.41
N ALA A 118 -3.81 0.15 -6.29
CA ALA A 118 -2.52 -0.48 -6.11
C ALA A 118 -2.23 -0.89 -4.66
N LEU A 119 -2.66 -0.09 -3.66
CA LEU A 119 -2.43 -0.38 -2.25
C LEU A 119 -3.09 -1.69 -1.79
N PRO A 120 -4.37 -2.00 -2.10
CA PRO A 120 -4.97 -3.27 -1.73
C PRO A 120 -4.21 -4.47 -2.28
N LEU A 121 -3.79 -4.40 -3.54
CA LEU A 121 -3.03 -5.47 -4.20
C LEU A 121 -1.68 -5.67 -3.51
N LEU A 122 -0.97 -4.58 -3.20
CA LEU A 122 0.30 -4.63 -2.50
C LEU A 122 0.13 -5.19 -1.08
N PHE A 123 -0.84 -4.71 -0.31
CA PHE A 123 -1.13 -5.18 1.05
C PHE A 123 -1.47 -6.65 1.07
N PHE A 124 -2.31 -7.11 0.14
CA PHE A 124 -2.65 -8.52 0.02
C PHE A 124 -1.42 -9.36 -0.32
N ALA A 125 -0.64 -8.97 -1.34
CA ALA A 125 0.58 -9.68 -1.73
C ALA A 125 1.60 -9.76 -0.59
N SER A 126 1.86 -8.65 0.10
CA SER A 126 2.77 -8.59 1.25
C SER A 126 2.27 -9.43 2.43
N SER A 127 0.96 -9.47 2.68
CA SER A 127 0.38 -10.29 3.74
C SER A 127 0.59 -11.79 3.51
N VAL A 128 0.47 -12.26 2.26
CA VAL A 128 0.69 -13.66 1.88
C VAL A 128 2.17 -14.01 2.03
N GLN A 129 3.07 -13.11 1.59
CA GLN A 129 4.50 -13.30 1.75
C GLN A 129 4.91 -13.39 3.22
N LEU A 130 4.34 -12.56 4.08
CA LEU A 130 4.56 -12.58 5.53
C LEU A 130 4.23 -13.94 6.17
N GLN A 131 3.19 -14.62 5.68
CA GLN A 131 2.79 -15.95 6.16
C GLN A 131 3.71 -17.07 5.64
N LYS A 132 4.20 -16.98 4.40
CA LYS A 132 5.11 -17.97 3.81
C LYS A 132 6.45 -18.09 4.54
N VAL A 133 6.87 -17.04 5.26
CA VAL A 133 8.12 -17.04 6.04
C VAL A 133 7.94 -17.76 7.40
N GLU A 134 6.72 -18.15 7.80
CA GLU A 134 6.45 -18.89 9.04
C GLU A 134 6.37 -20.43 8.85
N THR A 135 6.26 -20.92 7.62
CA THR A 135 6.21 -22.35 7.27
C THR A 135 7.50 -22.84 6.64
#